data_AF-A0A7S4IWF4-F1
#
_entry.id   AF-A0A7S4IWF4-F1
#
_cell.length_a   1.000
_cell.length_b   1.000
_cell.length_c   1.000
_cell.angle_alpha   90.00
_cell.angle_beta   90.00
_cell.angle_gamma   90.00
#
_symmetry.space_group_name_H-M   'P 1'
#
loop_
_entity.id
_entity.type
_entity.pdbx_description
1 polymer ?
#
loop_
_entity_poly.entity_id
_entity_poly.type
_entity_poly.pdbx_seq_one_letter_code
_entity_poly.pdbx_strand_id
1 'polypeptide(L)'
;KGSLHAIFEAYAASGDDGSAAGRVNASYVSVAEFLDMMRDMRFIDNDFTTREATLAFVWSRMRVIDELKESTRKKVEQISFEDWLEVLVRVATMKEMPTDEEIAAEGLDDPGYWLLKLQAEGRYETFAQTHSREWCDDLRQPLESCVEKLIVMMLRVVEDATQGADDLTVSRAEAKQFVETH
;
A
#
# COMPACT_ATOMS: atom_id res chain seq x y z
N LYS A 1 5.20 13.65 -1.79
CA LYS A 1 4.41 13.93 -0.56
C LYS A 1 2.94 14.21 -0.86
N GLY A 2 2.60 15.08 -1.82
CA GLY A 2 1.20 15.35 -2.20
C GLY A 2 0.42 14.10 -2.66
N SER A 3 1.00 13.30 -3.55
CA SER A 3 0.35 12.10 -4.12
C SER A 3 0.00 11.04 -3.07
N LEU A 4 0.97 10.67 -2.22
CA LEU A 4 0.75 9.71 -1.14
C LEU A 4 -0.32 10.16 -0.15
N HIS A 5 -0.34 11.45 0.18
CA HIS A 5 -1.38 12.01 1.06
C HIS A 5 -2.75 11.99 0.38
N ALA A 6 -2.83 12.23 -0.93
CA ALA A 6 -4.07 12.15 -1.69
C ALA A 6 -4.65 10.74 -1.69
N ILE A 7 -3.82 9.71 -1.90
CA ILE A 7 -4.22 8.30 -1.81
C ILE A 7 -4.72 7.98 -0.38
N PHE A 8 -3.93 8.33 0.64
CA PHE A 8 -4.32 8.08 2.03
C PHE A 8 -5.66 8.73 2.40
N GLU A 9 -5.84 10.01 2.05
CA GLU A 9 -7.10 10.74 2.31
C GLU A 9 -8.29 10.13 1.56
N ALA A 10 -8.09 9.61 0.35
CA ALA A 10 -9.17 8.98 -0.42
C ALA A 10 -9.71 7.73 0.29
N TYR A 11 -8.84 6.85 0.77
CA TYR A 11 -9.24 5.68 1.56
C TYR A 11 -9.76 6.03 2.95
N ALA A 12 -9.20 7.05 3.60
CA ALA A 12 -9.74 7.55 4.88
C ALA A 12 -11.15 8.16 4.75
N ALA A 13 -11.53 8.57 3.53
CA ALA A 13 -12.84 9.16 3.25
C ALA A 13 -13.88 8.13 2.77
N SER A 14 -13.45 6.96 2.27
CA SER A 14 -14.33 5.96 1.65
C SER A 14 -15.11 5.10 2.63
N GLY A 15 -14.69 5.00 3.90
CA GLY A 15 -15.32 4.14 4.90
C GLY A 15 -16.76 4.52 5.25
N ASP A 16 -17.73 4.03 4.47
CA ASP A 16 -19.16 3.99 4.78
C ASP A 16 -19.47 2.94 5.87
N ASP A 17 -18.87 3.09 7.04
CA ASP A 17 -19.46 2.51 8.24
C ASP A 17 -20.72 3.32 8.52
N GLY A 18 -21.89 2.77 8.16
CA GLY A 18 -23.24 3.34 8.36
C GLY A 18 -23.62 3.71 9.81
N SER A 19 -22.63 3.86 10.70
CA SER A 19 -22.73 4.53 11.98
C SER A 19 -21.93 5.85 11.94
N ALA A 20 -22.64 6.96 11.76
CA ALA A 20 -22.12 8.32 11.89
C ALA A 20 -21.47 8.64 13.27
N ALA A 21 -21.48 7.68 14.22
CA ALA A 21 -20.93 7.77 15.57
C ALA A 21 -19.52 7.15 15.71
N GLY A 22 -18.95 6.56 14.64
CA GLY A 22 -17.66 5.84 14.67
C GLY A 22 -16.43 6.66 14.29
N ARG A 23 -16.56 7.60 13.33
CA ARG A 23 -15.40 8.29 12.73
C ARG A 23 -14.79 9.30 13.70
N VAL A 24 -13.51 9.10 14.03
CA VAL A 24 -12.76 10.06 14.86
C VAL A 24 -12.21 11.21 14.02
N ASN A 25 -11.91 10.99 12.72
CA ASN A 25 -11.54 12.03 11.75
C ASN A 25 -11.36 11.44 10.34
N ALA A 26 -11.51 12.23 9.27
CA ALA A 26 -11.11 11.85 7.90
C ALA A 26 -9.57 11.81 7.69
N SER A 27 -8.83 11.63 8.79
CA SER A 27 -7.38 11.66 8.88
C SER A 27 -6.82 10.32 9.35
N TYR A 28 -7.67 9.29 9.40
CA TYR A 28 -7.35 7.98 9.91
C TYR A 28 -7.88 6.91 8.96
N VAL A 29 -7.11 5.83 8.82
CA VAL A 29 -7.48 4.65 8.02
C VAL A 29 -7.63 3.47 8.99
N SER A 30 -8.77 2.81 8.93
CA SER A 30 -9.03 1.55 9.63
C SER A 30 -8.31 0.39 8.96
N VAL A 31 -8.21 -0.76 9.65
CA VAL A 31 -7.61 -1.95 9.04
C VAL A 31 -8.38 -2.41 7.81
N ALA A 32 -9.71 -2.25 7.77
CA ALA A 32 -10.53 -2.65 6.63
C ALA A 32 -10.20 -1.81 5.40
N GLU A 33 -10.24 -0.47 5.53
CA GLU A 33 -9.86 0.47 4.46
C GLU A 33 -8.41 0.27 4.00
N PHE A 34 -7.49 -0.04 4.93
CA PHE A 34 -6.11 -0.37 4.56
C PHE A 34 -6.01 -1.68 3.76
N LEU A 35 -6.75 -2.72 4.14
CA LEU A 35 -6.75 -3.98 3.41
C LEU A 35 -7.37 -3.82 2.02
N ASP A 36 -8.42 -3.01 1.88
CA ASP A 36 -8.99 -2.66 0.58
C ASP A 36 -7.95 -1.91 -0.27
N MET A 37 -7.26 -0.93 0.30
CA MET A 37 -6.13 -0.27 -0.37
C MET A 37 -5.07 -1.25 -0.87
N MET A 38 -4.64 -2.23 -0.07
CA MET A 38 -3.64 -3.21 -0.51
C MET A 38 -4.18 -4.13 -1.63
N ARG A 39 -5.49 -4.41 -1.66
CA ARG A 39 -6.12 -5.19 -2.73
C ARG A 39 -6.21 -4.40 -4.03
N ASP A 40 -6.63 -3.14 -3.95
CA ASP A 40 -6.79 -2.28 -5.12
C ASP A 40 -5.44 -1.95 -5.75
N MET A 41 -4.40 -1.78 -4.92
CA MET A 41 -3.01 -1.67 -5.37
C MET A 41 -2.42 -3.00 -5.88
N ARG A 42 -3.20 -4.08 -5.81
CA ARG A 42 -2.84 -5.44 -6.28
C ARG A 42 -1.60 -6.00 -5.59
N PHE A 43 -1.41 -5.67 -4.32
CA PHE A 43 -0.30 -6.16 -3.53
C PHE A 43 -0.63 -7.42 -2.74
N ILE A 44 -1.91 -7.70 -2.51
CA ILE A 44 -2.35 -8.94 -1.86
C ILE A 44 -2.27 -10.11 -2.84
N ASP A 45 -1.37 -11.03 -2.57
CA ASP A 45 -1.07 -12.22 -3.38
C ASP A 45 -0.54 -13.36 -2.49
N ASN A 46 0.17 -14.33 -3.09
CA ASN A 46 0.68 -15.50 -2.39
C ASN A 46 1.93 -15.20 -1.54
N ASP A 47 2.75 -14.20 -1.88
CA ASP A 47 3.92 -13.79 -1.08
C ASP A 47 3.55 -12.76 -0.01
N PHE A 48 2.57 -11.90 -0.28
CA PHE A 48 2.08 -10.92 0.68
C PHE A 48 0.57 -11.07 0.88
N THR A 49 0.16 -11.89 1.84
CA THR A 49 -1.25 -12.17 2.07
C THR A 49 -1.92 -11.10 2.95
N THR A 50 -3.24 -11.20 3.10
CA THR A 50 -4.01 -10.38 4.06
C THR A 50 -3.46 -10.48 5.48
N ARG A 51 -2.85 -11.62 5.85
CA ARG A 51 -2.24 -11.81 7.16
C ARG A 51 -1.02 -10.90 7.34
N GLU A 52 -0.09 -10.92 6.38
CA GLU A 52 1.12 -10.07 6.41
C GLU A 52 0.73 -8.59 6.39
N ALA A 53 -0.25 -8.20 5.56
CA ALA A 53 -0.79 -6.85 5.56
C ALA A 53 -1.36 -6.43 6.93
N THR A 54 -2.13 -7.31 7.58
CA THR A 54 -2.67 -7.05 8.92
C THR A 54 -1.55 -6.90 9.95
N LEU A 55 -0.50 -7.72 9.88
CA LEU A 55 0.64 -7.63 10.77
C LEU A 55 1.42 -6.33 10.56
N ALA A 56 1.65 -5.93 9.31
CA ALA A 56 2.26 -4.64 8.95
C ALA A 56 1.48 -3.48 9.59
N PHE A 57 0.16 -3.46 9.42
CA PHE A 57 -0.72 -2.47 10.04
C PHE A 57 -0.60 -2.47 11.56
N VAL A 58 -0.70 -3.64 12.20
CA VAL A 58 -0.68 -3.77 13.66
C VAL A 58 0.63 -3.29 14.26
N TRP A 59 1.76 -3.62 13.64
CA TRP A 59 3.10 -3.31 14.12
C TRP A 59 3.55 -1.87 13.86
N SER A 60 2.94 -1.18 12.90
CA SER A 60 3.25 0.23 12.62
C SER A 60 2.52 1.24 13.49
N ARG A 61 1.58 0.81 14.34
CA ARG A 61 0.87 1.72 15.25
C ARG A 61 1.80 2.22 16.35
N MET A 62 2.37 3.41 16.18
CA MET A 62 3.37 3.98 17.08
C MET A 62 2.72 4.69 18.29
N ARG A 63 1.93 3.98 19.11
CA ARG A 63 1.23 4.60 20.25
C ARG A 63 1.36 3.80 21.54
N VAL A 64 1.83 4.47 22.60
CA VAL A 64 1.72 3.99 23.98
C VAL A 64 0.31 4.32 24.46
N ILE A 65 -0.50 3.32 24.73
CA ILE A 65 -1.93 3.49 25.01
C ILE A 65 -2.28 3.00 26.42
N ASP A 66 -3.10 3.81 27.11
CA ASP A 66 -3.88 3.41 28.27
C ASP A 66 -5.23 2.82 27.76
N GLU A 67 -5.36 1.49 27.81
CA GLU A 67 -6.47 0.72 27.23
C GLU A 67 -7.83 0.96 27.92
N LEU A 68 -7.85 1.65 29.06
CA LEU A 68 -9.04 1.81 29.91
C LEU A 68 -10.02 2.88 29.39
N LYS A 69 -9.65 3.69 28.40
CA LYS A 69 -10.51 4.74 27.84
C LYS A 69 -11.10 4.35 26.49
N GLU A 70 -12.43 4.27 26.41
CA GLU A 70 -13.19 3.92 25.21
C GLU A 70 -12.91 4.86 24.02
N SER A 71 -12.71 6.16 24.28
CA SER A 71 -12.30 7.14 23.26
C SER A 71 -10.88 6.93 22.73
N THR A 72 -10.04 6.21 23.46
CA THR A 72 -8.71 5.79 23.01
C THR A 72 -8.82 4.56 22.14
N ARG A 73 -9.73 3.62 22.43
CA ARG A 73 -9.90 2.35 21.69
C ARG A 73 -10.12 2.54 20.19
N LYS A 74 -10.99 3.47 19.78
CA LYS A 74 -11.20 3.80 18.36
C LYS A 74 -9.94 4.34 17.66
N LYS A 75 -9.09 5.07 18.39
CA LYS A 75 -7.78 5.54 17.88
C LYS A 75 -6.72 4.45 17.85
N VAL A 76 -6.93 3.33 18.56
CA VAL A 76 -6.05 2.15 18.50
C VAL A 76 -6.34 1.33 17.26
N GLU A 77 -7.59 1.28 16.83
CA GLU A 77 -8.04 0.45 15.70
C GLU A 77 -7.75 1.10 14.33
N GLN A 78 -7.19 2.32 14.31
CA GLN A 78 -6.90 3.12 13.11
C GLN A 78 -5.46 3.66 13.11
N ILE A 79 -4.93 3.98 11.92
CA ILE A 79 -3.59 4.56 11.72
C ILE A 79 -3.68 6.00 11.20
N SER A 80 -2.77 6.89 11.62
CA SER A 80 -2.60 8.20 10.96
C SER A 80 -1.76 8.07 9.69
N PHE A 81 -1.57 9.19 8.98
CA PHE A 81 -0.71 9.23 7.79
C PHE A 81 0.74 8.81 8.11
N GLU A 82 1.29 9.26 9.24
CA GLU A 82 2.65 8.89 9.67
C GLU A 82 2.77 7.40 10.02
N ASP A 83 1.79 6.87 10.75
CA ASP A 83 1.69 5.43 11.03
C ASP A 83 1.60 4.64 9.71
N TRP A 84 0.87 5.15 8.71
CA TRP A 84 0.78 4.53 7.38
C TRP A 84 2.08 4.59 6.57
N LEU A 85 2.86 5.68 6.65
CA LEU A 85 4.19 5.71 6.03
C LEU A 85 5.11 4.63 6.62
N GLU A 86 5.04 4.40 7.92
CA GLU A 86 5.74 3.28 8.57
C GLU A 86 5.19 1.92 8.11
N VAL A 87 3.88 1.78 7.89
CA VAL A 87 3.30 0.58 7.25
C VAL A 87 3.94 0.34 5.88
N LEU A 88 4.07 1.35 5.02
CA LEU A 88 4.69 1.17 3.69
C LEU A 88 6.14 0.67 3.80
N VAL A 89 6.91 1.16 4.77
CA VAL A 89 8.26 0.64 5.04
C VAL A 89 8.21 -0.84 5.42
N ARG A 90 7.28 -1.24 6.29
CA ARG A 90 7.12 -2.66 6.65
C ARG A 90 6.65 -3.51 5.47
N VAL A 91 5.71 -3.02 4.66
CA VAL A 91 5.27 -3.73 3.44
C VAL A 91 6.45 -3.94 2.50
N ALA A 92 7.30 -2.94 2.31
CA ALA A 92 8.51 -3.06 1.50
C ALA A 92 9.53 -4.08 2.05
N THR A 93 9.49 -4.41 3.34
CA THR A 93 10.30 -5.50 3.92
C THR A 93 9.69 -6.89 3.73
N MET A 94 8.36 -6.99 3.59
CA MET A 94 7.64 -8.27 3.51
C MET A 94 7.37 -8.70 2.07
N LYS A 95 7.04 -7.73 1.22
CA LYS A 95 6.65 -7.96 -0.16
C LYS A 95 7.88 -8.04 -1.06
N GLU A 96 7.90 -9.00 -1.96
CA GLU A 96 8.98 -9.13 -2.91
C GLU A 96 8.98 -8.00 -3.93
N MET A 97 10.01 -7.16 -3.88
CA MET A 97 10.23 -6.09 -4.85
C MET A 97 11.21 -6.54 -5.92
N PRO A 98 10.98 -6.22 -7.21
CA PRO A 98 11.94 -6.52 -8.25
C PRO A 98 13.24 -5.75 -8.05
N THR A 99 14.36 -6.33 -8.46
CA THR A 99 15.64 -5.61 -8.51
C THR A 99 15.74 -4.75 -9.77
N ASP A 100 16.66 -3.78 -9.77
CA ASP A 100 16.88 -2.95 -10.96
C ASP A 100 17.35 -3.79 -12.16
N GLU A 101 18.10 -4.89 -11.93
CA GLU A 101 18.48 -5.79 -13.01
C GLU A 101 17.29 -6.54 -13.60
N GLU A 102 16.33 -6.97 -12.77
CA GLU A 102 15.10 -7.65 -13.23
C GLU A 102 14.21 -6.72 -14.05
N ILE A 103 14.12 -5.44 -13.66
CA ILE A 103 13.37 -4.43 -14.41
C ILE A 103 14.07 -4.15 -15.75
N ALA A 104 15.39 -3.95 -15.73
CA ALA A 104 16.19 -3.70 -16.92
C ALA A 104 16.20 -4.88 -17.91
N ALA A 105 16.16 -6.12 -17.41
CA ALA A 105 16.08 -7.32 -18.24
C ALA A 105 14.80 -7.39 -19.08
N GLU A 106 13.72 -6.76 -18.62
CA GLU A 106 12.46 -6.63 -19.34
C GLU A 106 12.41 -5.38 -20.25
N GLY A 107 13.52 -4.62 -20.34
CA GLY A 107 13.67 -3.42 -21.15
C GLY A 107 12.97 -2.20 -20.57
N LEU A 108 12.72 -2.18 -19.25
CA LEU A 108 12.02 -1.13 -18.54
C LEU A 108 12.96 -0.39 -17.59
N ASP A 109 12.55 0.80 -17.18
CA ASP A 109 13.20 1.65 -16.17
C ASP A 109 12.25 2.04 -15.03
N ASP A 110 10.96 1.82 -15.20
CA ASP A 110 9.91 2.11 -14.22
C ASP A 110 9.35 0.82 -13.58
N PRO A 111 9.43 0.67 -12.25
CA PRO A 111 8.95 -0.52 -11.55
C PRO A 111 7.43 -0.69 -11.61
N GLY A 112 6.66 0.39 -11.74
CA GLY A 112 5.21 0.32 -11.90
C GLY A 112 4.82 -0.18 -13.29
N TYR A 113 5.51 0.25 -14.35
CA TYR A 113 5.31 -0.35 -15.68
C TYR A 113 5.71 -1.82 -15.72
N TRP A 114 6.77 -2.19 -15.02
CA TRP A 114 7.16 -3.59 -14.87
C TRP A 114 6.05 -4.40 -14.20
N LEU A 115 5.45 -3.89 -13.12
CA LEU A 115 4.34 -4.53 -12.41
C LEU A 115 3.14 -4.72 -13.34
N LEU A 116 2.69 -3.64 -14.00
CA LEU A 116 1.54 -3.65 -14.90
C LEU A 116 1.75 -4.62 -16.07
N LYS A 117 2.96 -4.64 -16.66
CA LYS A 117 3.33 -5.58 -17.73
C LYS A 117 3.25 -7.03 -17.25
N LEU A 118 3.87 -7.36 -16.11
CA LEU A 118 3.85 -8.74 -15.58
C LEU A 118 2.45 -9.21 -15.21
N GLN A 119 1.60 -8.31 -14.71
CA GLN A 119 0.20 -8.61 -14.43
C GLN A 119 -0.60 -8.85 -15.71
N ALA A 120 -0.43 -8.01 -16.74
CA ALA A 120 -1.07 -8.20 -18.03
C ALA A 120 -0.66 -9.51 -18.71
N GLU A 121 0.59 -9.94 -18.52
CA GLU A 121 1.12 -11.22 -19.00
C GLU A 121 0.76 -12.42 -18.11
N GLY A 122 0.15 -12.19 -16.93
CA GLY A 122 -0.15 -13.26 -15.96
C GLY A 122 1.10 -13.90 -15.33
N ARG A 123 2.27 -13.25 -15.43
CA ARG A 123 3.56 -13.73 -14.92
C ARG A 123 3.88 -13.27 -13.50
N TYR A 124 3.10 -12.33 -12.97
CA TYR A 124 3.33 -11.77 -11.65
C TYR A 124 3.27 -12.83 -10.53
N GLU A 125 2.31 -13.75 -10.60
CA GLU A 125 2.20 -14.83 -9.59
C GLU A 125 3.41 -15.76 -9.61
N THR A 126 3.93 -16.09 -10.80
CA THR A 126 5.17 -16.87 -10.94
C THR A 126 6.35 -16.12 -10.30
N PHE A 127 6.46 -14.81 -10.52
CA PHE A 127 7.49 -13.98 -9.90
C PHE A 127 7.38 -14.02 -8.37
N ALA A 128 6.19 -13.84 -7.81
CA ALA A 128 5.94 -13.92 -6.37
C ALA A 128 6.37 -15.28 -5.78
N GLN A 129 6.06 -16.38 -6.47
CA GLN A 129 6.42 -17.72 -6.02
C GLN A 129 7.94 -17.98 -6.09
N THR A 130 8.62 -17.54 -7.16
CA THR A 130 10.06 -17.79 -7.32
C THR A 130 10.92 -16.94 -6.39
N HIS A 131 10.40 -15.81 -5.94
CA HIS A 131 11.12 -14.87 -5.08
C HIS A 131 10.64 -14.90 -3.63
N SER A 132 9.69 -15.78 -3.28
CA SER A 132 9.21 -15.92 -1.90
C SER A 132 10.39 -16.16 -0.94
N ARG A 133 10.44 -15.35 0.12
CA ARG A 133 11.48 -15.39 1.16
C ARG A 133 10.86 -15.59 2.53
N GLU A 134 11.69 -16.08 3.46
CA GLU A 134 11.30 -16.11 4.87
C GLU A 134 11.42 -14.70 5.48
N TRP A 135 10.63 -14.44 6.52
CA TRP A 135 10.59 -13.15 7.22
C TRP A 135 11.95 -12.61 7.67
N CYS A 136 12.88 -13.50 8.01
CA CYS A 136 14.19 -13.16 8.56
C CYS A 136 15.31 -13.13 7.50
N ASP A 137 14.99 -13.33 6.23
CA ASP A 137 15.98 -13.30 5.16
C ASP A 137 16.41 -11.86 4.84
N ASP A 138 17.67 -11.73 4.42
CA ASP A 138 18.20 -10.45 3.98
C ASP A 138 17.44 -9.94 2.75
N LEU A 139 17.28 -8.61 2.65
CA LEU A 139 16.72 -7.95 1.48
C LEU A 139 17.62 -8.14 0.27
N ARG A 140 17.03 -8.47 -0.89
CA ARG A 140 17.74 -8.61 -2.17
C ARG A 140 18.34 -7.29 -2.67
N GLN A 141 17.84 -6.18 -2.14
CA GLN A 141 18.28 -4.83 -2.44
C GLN A 141 18.11 -3.95 -1.20
N PRO A 142 18.73 -2.76 -1.15
CA PRO A 142 18.56 -1.83 -0.04
C PRO A 142 17.08 -1.48 0.22
N LEU A 143 16.71 -1.30 1.49
CA LEU A 143 15.33 -1.05 1.90
C LEU A 143 14.76 0.21 1.24
N GLU A 144 15.56 1.27 1.13
CA GLU A 144 15.18 2.50 0.48
C GLU A 144 14.73 2.28 -0.97
N SER A 145 15.40 1.38 -1.70
CA SER A 145 15.05 1.00 -3.07
C SER A 145 13.75 0.19 -3.13
N CYS A 146 13.51 -0.69 -2.15
CA CYS A 146 12.23 -1.41 -2.05
C CYS A 146 11.07 -0.44 -1.79
N VAL A 147 11.25 0.53 -0.87
CA VAL A 147 10.23 1.52 -0.54
C VAL A 147 9.93 2.42 -1.73
N GLU A 148 10.97 2.87 -2.45
CA GLU A 148 10.81 3.66 -3.66
C GLU A 148 10.00 2.91 -4.72
N LYS A 149 10.36 1.67 -5.02
CA LYS A 149 9.66 0.82 -5.98
C LYS A 149 8.20 0.58 -5.59
N LEU A 150 7.94 0.28 -4.31
CA LEU A 150 6.58 0.13 -3.78
C LEU A 150 5.74 1.39 -4.04
N ILE A 151 6.29 2.57 -3.72
CA ILE A 151 5.60 3.85 -3.93
C ILE A 151 5.33 4.09 -5.42
N VAL A 152 6.32 3.88 -6.29
CA VAL A 152 6.15 4.07 -7.73
C VAL A 152 5.09 3.12 -8.28
N MET A 153 5.12 1.84 -7.88
CA MET A 153 4.09 0.87 -8.24
C MET A 153 2.69 1.32 -7.83
N MET A 154 2.51 1.81 -6.59
CA MET A 154 1.21 2.34 -6.15
C MET A 154 0.73 3.49 -7.02
N LEU A 155 1.62 4.45 -7.32
CA LEU A 155 1.27 5.63 -8.12
C LEU A 155 0.89 5.23 -9.55
N ARG A 156 1.63 4.32 -10.17
CA ARG A 156 1.33 3.81 -11.52
C ARG A 156 0.03 3.04 -11.58
N VAL A 157 -0.31 2.24 -10.56
CA VAL A 157 -1.59 1.54 -10.51
C VAL A 157 -2.75 2.53 -10.49
N VAL A 158 -2.64 3.62 -9.71
CA VAL A 158 -3.66 4.67 -9.69
C VAL A 158 -3.74 5.38 -11.05
N GLU A 159 -2.61 5.79 -11.62
CA GLU A 159 -2.57 6.47 -12.92
C GLU A 159 -3.14 5.61 -14.05
N ASP A 160 -2.81 4.32 -14.10
CA ASP A 160 -3.33 3.36 -15.10
C ASP A 160 -4.86 3.25 -15.00
N ALA A 161 -5.38 3.13 -13.78
CA ALA A 161 -6.81 3.02 -13.51
C ALA A 161 -7.58 4.32 -13.81
N THR A 162 -6.98 5.49 -13.57
CA THR A 162 -7.64 6.79 -13.77
C THR A 162 -7.32 7.45 -15.11
N GLN A 163 -6.49 6.82 -15.95
CA GLN A 163 -5.92 7.43 -17.17
C GLN A 163 -5.20 8.76 -16.87
N GLY A 164 -4.39 8.74 -15.82
CA GLY A 164 -3.63 9.89 -15.33
C GLY A 164 -2.55 10.39 -16.30
N ALA A 165 -1.84 11.44 -15.89
CA ALA A 165 -0.89 12.15 -16.75
C ALA A 165 0.47 11.44 -16.97
N ASP A 166 0.66 10.26 -16.39
CA ASP A 166 1.91 9.48 -16.48
C ASP A 166 3.14 10.26 -15.95
N ASP A 167 2.97 10.94 -14.82
CA ASP A 167 4.00 11.83 -14.24
C ASP A 167 4.36 11.50 -12.79
N LEU A 168 3.85 10.38 -12.26
CA LEU A 168 3.97 9.95 -10.87
C LEU A 168 3.32 10.94 -9.89
N THR A 169 2.39 11.76 -10.38
CA THR A 169 1.61 12.67 -9.55
C THR A 169 0.16 12.24 -9.56
N VAL A 170 -0.37 12.03 -8.35
CA VAL A 170 -1.77 11.65 -8.15
C VAL A 170 -2.45 12.79 -7.44
N SER A 171 -3.42 13.40 -8.11
CA SER A 171 -4.28 14.42 -7.53
C SER A 171 -5.32 13.79 -6.59
N ARG A 172 -5.91 14.62 -5.72
CA ARG A 172 -7.02 14.19 -4.86
C ARG A 172 -8.24 13.70 -5.65
N ALA A 173 -8.47 14.25 -6.84
CA ALA A 173 -9.58 13.86 -7.69
C ALA A 173 -9.36 12.46 -8.28
N GLU A 174 -8.15 12.18 -8.79
CA GLU A 174 -7.76 10.86 -9.29
C GLU A 174 -7.79 9.82 -8.18
N ALA A 175 -7.19 10.11 -7.02
CA ALA A 175 -7.24 9.19 -5.88
C ALA A 175 -8.69 8.86 -5.46
N LYS A 176 -9.59 9.84 -5.44
CA LYS A 176 -11.00 9.60 -5.13
C LYS A 176 -11.69 8.76 -6.21
N GLN A 177 -11.44 9.05 -7.48
CA GLN A 177 -11.99 8.29 -8.60
C GLN A 177 -11.51 6.83 -8.54
N PHE A 178 -10.24 6.60 -8.20
CA PHE A 178 -9.68 5.27 -8.06
C PHE A 178 -10.45 4.44 -7.02
N VAL A 179 -10.63 4.99 -5.81
CA VAL A 179 -11.34 4.33 -4.71
C VAL A 179 -12.84 4.14 -5.00
N GLU A 180 -13.45 4.96 -5.84
CA GLU A 180 -14.86 4.79 -6.24
C GLU A 180 -15.07 3.73 -7.33
N THR A 181 -14.01 3.33 -8.02
CA THR A 181 -14.08 2.41 -9.16
C THR A 181 -13.59 1.00 -8.85
N HIS A 182 -13.00 0.79 -7.68
CA HIS A 182 -12.46 -0.48 -7.19
C HIS A 182 -13.19 -0.88 -5.89
#